data_AF-A0AA44Z5J7-F1
#
_entry.id   AF-A0AA44Z5J7-F1
#
_cell.length_a   1.000
_cell.length_b   1.000
_cell.length_c   1.000
_cell.angle_alpha   90.00
_cell.angle_beta   90.00
_cell.angle_gamma   90.00
#
_symmetry.space_group_name_H-M   'P 1'
#
loop_
_entity.id
_entity.type
_entity.pdbx_description
1 polymer ?
#
loop_
_entity_poly.entity_id
_entity_poly.type
_entity_poly.pdbx_seq_one_letter_code
_entity_poly.pdbx_strand_id
1 'polypeptide(L)'
;ELAKEDLKSIGLNEKDTVIGIAASGRTPYVIGGLKYASSVGASTASISCNKNAEISKYAKLNVEVETGAEILTGSTRLKAGTAQKLVLNMISTASMNGVGKVYKNLMVDVQSTNEKLIERSKRIIVEATGVSYEVAAEHYEKAERNVKAAIVMVLLQCEYGEALEKLKEAKGFVKKAL
;
A
#
# COMPACT_ATOMS: atom_id res chain seq x y z
N GLU A 1 -14.33 -21.66 11.33
CA GLU A 1 -15.66 -21.02 11.14
C GLU A 1 -15.64 -19.50 11.27
N LEU A 2 -15.29 -18.89 12.40
CA LEU A 2 -15.33 -17.41 12.55
C LEU A 2 -14.64 -16.62 11.42
N ALA A 3 -13.37 -16.90 11.13
CA ALA A 3 -12.65 -16.19 10.05
C ALA A 3 -13.29 -16.36 8.66
N LYS A 4 -13.95 -17.49 8.42
CA LYS A 4 -14.66 -17.74 7.16
C LYS A 4 -15.93 -16.90 7.08
N GLU A 5 -16.67 -16.76 8.17
CA GLU A 5 -17.85 -15.90 8.24
C GLU A 5 -17.48 -14.42 8.06
N ASP A 6 -16.39 -13.99 8.69
CA ASP A 6 -15.86 -12.63 8.53
C ASP A 6 -15.43 -12.36 7.07
N LEU A 7 -14.73 -13.30 6.44
CA LEU A 7 -14.32 -13.16 5.03
C LEU A 7 -15.52 -13.24 4.07
N LYS A 8 -16.58 -13.98 4.41
CA LYS A 8 -17.84 -13.98 3.64
C LYS A 8 -18.56 -12.64 3.74
N SER A 9 -18.60 -12.04 4.93
CA SER A 9 -19.35 -10.80 5.15
C SER A 9 -18.77 -9.62 4.38
N ILE A 10 -17.46 -9.61 4.13
CA ILE A 10 -16.78 -8.62 3.30
C ILE A 10 -16.79 -8.96 1.79
N GLY A 11 -17.44 -10.07 1.39
CA GLY A 11 -17.57 -10.46 -0.02
C GLY A 11 -16.26 -10.92 -0.67
N LEU A 12 -15.36 -11.58 0.08
CA LEU A 12 -14.08 -12.07 -0.44
C LEU A 12 -14.27 -12.91 -1.71
N ASN A 13 -13.52 -12.60 -2.76
CA ASN A 13 -13.53 -13.29 -4.04
C ASN A 13 -12.10 -13.57 -4.57
N GLU A 14 -12.01 -14.17 -5.76
CA GLU A 14 -10.76 -14.60 -6.38
C GLU A 14 -9.80 -13.48 -6.77
N LYS A 15 -10.30 -12.24 -6.89
CA LYS A 15 -9.49 -11.05 -7.23
C LYS A 15 -8.81 -10.44 -6.01
N ASP A 16 -9.16 -10.90 -4.82
CA ASP A 16 -8.62 -10.41 -3.57
C ASP A 16 -7.35 -11.15 -3.15
N THR A 17 -6.60 -10.53 -2.23
CA THR A 17 -5.46 -11.15 -1.55
C THR A 17 -5.69 -11.15 -0.05
N VAL A 18 -5.56 -12.31 0.58
CA VAL A 18 -5.67 -12.48 2.04
C VAL A 18 -4.29 -12.75 2.63
N ILE A 19 -3.89 -11.90 3.59
CA ILE A 19 -2.63 -12.05 4.33
C ILE A 19 -2.94 -12.48 5.77
N GLY A 20 -2.62 -13.73 6.10
CA GLY A 20 -2.80 -14.29 7.43
C GLY A 20 -1.63 -13.94 8.36
N ILE A 21 -1.90 -13.27 9.48
CA ILE A 21 -0.85 -12.76 10.37
C ILE A 21 -0.95 -13.44 11.73
N ALA A 22 0.08 -14.20 12.13
CA ALA A 22 0.18 -14.72 13.48
C ALA A 22 1.65 -14.89 13.89
N ALA A 23 2.07 -14.17 14.95
CA ALA A 23 3.43 -14.30 15.48
C ALA A 23 3.73 -15.76 15.88
N SER A 24 2.77 -16.41 16.54
CA SER A 24 2.84 -17.83 16.94
C SER A 24 2.88 -18.80 15.76
N GLY A 25 2.46 -18.37 14.57
CA GLY A 25 2.40 -19.20 13.37
C GLY A 25 1.33 -20.29 13.38
N ARG A 26 0.46 -20.37 14.41
CA ARG A 26 -0.48 -21.48 14.58
C ARG A 26 -1.90 -21.08 14.99
N THR A 27 -2.23 -19.79 14.94
CA THR A 27 -3.54 -19.28 15.38
C THR A 27 -4.67 -19.89 14.55
N PRO A 28 -5.61 -20.66 15.13
CA PRO A 28 -6.65 -21.37 14.37
C PRO A 28 -7.55 -20.47 13.54
N TYR A 29 -7.86 -19.26 14.02
CA TYR A 29 -8.61 -18.25 13.26
C TYR A 29 -7.92 -17.94 11.92
N VAL A 30 -6.61 -17.70 11.94
CA VAL A 30 -5.81 -17.38 10.74
C VAL A 30 -5.76 -18.57 9.79
N ILE A 31 -5.59 -19.80 10.31
CA ILE A 31 -5.63 -21.03 9.51
C ILE A 31 -6.98 -21.16 8.80
N GLY A 32 -8.09 -20.97 9.53
CA GLY A 32 -9.44 -21.03 8.97
C GLY A 32 -9.68 -19.99 7.88
N GLY A 33 -9.18 -18.77 8.08
CA GLY A 33 -9.25 -17.69 7.09
C GLY A 33 -8.47 -18.02 5.81
N LEU A 34 -7.23 -18.48 5.94
CA LEU A 34 -6.39 -18.86 4.80
C LEU A 34 -6.96 -20.04 4.01
N LYS A 35 -7.49 -21.06 4.70
CA LYS A 35 -8.19 -22.19 4.05
C LYS A 35 -9.39 -21.72 3.25
N TYR A 36 -10.22 -20.85 3.83
CA TYR A 36 -11.38 -20.32 3.15
C TYR A 36 -11.00 -19.44 1.96
N ALA A 37 -10.04 -18.53 2.13
CA ALA A 37 -9.52 -17.67 1.07
C ALA A 37 -9.01 -18.50 -0.13
N SER A 38 -8.27 -19.57 0.15
CA SER A 38 -7.83 -20.51 -0.89
C SER A 38 -9.01 -21.19 -1.59
N SER A 39 -10.05 -21.61 -0.84
CA SER A 39 -11.23 -22.27 -1.41
C SER A 39 -12.06 -21.38 -2.34
N VAL A 40 -12.03 -20.06 -2.17
CA VAL A 40 -12.69 -19.10 -3.07
C VAL A 40 -11.77 -18.62 -4.21
N GLY A 41 -10.56 -19.16 -4.32
CA GLY A 41 -9.60 -18.82 -5.37
C GLY A 41 -8.75 -17.58 -5.10
N ALA A 42 -8.91 -16.91 -3.96
CA ALA A 42 -8.13 -15.73 -3.61
C ALA A 42 -6.62 -16.04 -3.53
N SER A 43 -5.80 -15.02 -3.72
CA SER A 43 -4.36 -15.14 -3.43
C SER A 43 -4.14 -15.14 -1.91
N THR A 44 -3.26 -16.01 -1.42
CA THR A 44 -3.03 -16.15 0.02
C THR A 44 -1.55 -15.99 0.37
N ALA A 45 -1.28 -15.21 1.41
CA ALA A 45 0.05 -15.08 2.00
C ALA A 45 -0.01 -15.23 3.53
N SER A 46 1.10 -15.61 4.16
CA SER A 46 1.22 -15.66 5.63
C SER A 46 2.39 -14.82 6.15
N ILE A 47 2.25 -14.27 7.35
CA ILE A 47 3.31 -13.61 8.11
C ILE A 47 3.40 -14.26 9.50
N SER A 48 4.56 -14.84 9.80
CA SER A 48 4.85 -15.46 11.10
C SER A 48 6.21 -15.04 11.65
N CYS A 49 6.40 -15.22 12.97
CA CYS A 49 7.68 -15.00 13.63
C CYS A 49 8.33 -16.30 14.12
N ASN A 50 7.85 -17.45 13.62
CA ASN A 50 8.43 -18.76 13.82
C ASN A 50 8.72 -19.40 12.46
N LYS A 51 9.81 -20.18 12.39
CA LYS A 51 10.11 -21.02 11.22
C LYS A 51 9.12 -22.16 11.09
N ASN A 52 8.84 -22.57 9.85
CA ASN A 52 7.95 -23.68 9.51
C ASN A 52 6.56 -23.53 10.18
N ALA A 53 6.02 -22.31 10.16
CA ALA A 53 4.76 -22.00 10.82
C ALA A 53 3.61 -22.83 10.22
N GLU A 54 2.68 -23.26 11.07
CA GLU A 54 1.51 -24.03 10.63
C GLU A 54 0.65 -23.24 9.64
N ILE A 55 0.48 -21.92 9.83
CA ILE A 55 -0.22 -21.05 8.89
C ILE A 55 0.45 -21.00 7.50
N SER A 56 1.77 -21.18 7.42
CA SER A 56 2.53 -21.14 6.16
C SER A 56 2.19 -22.29 5.23
N LYS A 57 1.67 -23.41 5.76
CA LYS A 57 1.19 -24.55 4.95
C LYS A 57 -0.11 -24.26 4.22
N TYR A 58 -0.86 -23.23 4.63
CA TYR A 58 -2.16 -22.87 4.06
C TYR A 58 -2.12 -21.60 3.20
N ALA A 59 -0.92 -21.03 2.99
CA ALA A 59 -0.71 -19.84 2.17
C ALA A 59 0.13 -20.18 0.93
N LYS A 60 -0.14 -19.52 -0.20
CA LYS A 60 0.68 -19.65 -1.44
C LYS A 60 2.07 -19.05 -1.27
N LEU A 61 2.19 -17.97 -0.51
CA LEU A 61 3.44 -17.30 -0.16
C LEU A 61 3.58 -17.19 1.35
N ASN A 62 4.79 -17.30 1.89
CA ASN A 62 5.02 -17.15 3.32
C ASN A 62 6.19 -16.19 3.60
N VAL A 63 6.05 -15.43 4.69
CA VAL A 63 7.09 -14.56 5.23
C VAL A 63 7.29 -14.94 6.69
N GLU A 64 8.39 -15.63 6.96
CA GLU A 64 8.76 -16.10 8.29
C GLU A 64 9.95 -15.29 8.80
N VAL A 65 9.71 -14.41 9.77
CA VAL A 65 10.72 -13.54 10.35
C VAL A 65 11.07 -14.02 11.75
N GLU A 66 12.12 -14.82 11.87
CA GLU A 66 12.55 -15.36 13.16
C GLU A 66 13.10 -14.26 14.08
N THR A 67 12.27 -13.77 15.01
CA THR A 67 12.64 -12.70 15.94
C THR A 67 13.31 -13.20 17.22
N GLY A 68 13.32 -14.52 17.44
CA GLY A 68 13.79 -15.16 18.68
C GLY A 68 12.89 -14.89 19.89
N ALA A 69 13.32 -15.37 21.06
CA ALA A 69 12.58 -15.21 22.32
C ALA A 69 12.39 -13.74 22.71
N GLU A 70 11.21 -13.39 23.20
CA GLU A 70 10.90 -12.03 23.66
C GLU A 70 11.53 -11.76 25.03
N ILE A 71 11.84 -10.49 25.31
CA ILE A 71 12.38 -10.08 26.63
C ILE A 71 11.39 -10.35 27.76
N LEU A 72 10.09 -10.19 27.48
CA LEU A 72 9.01 -10.66 28.32
C LEU A 72 8.43 -11.90 27.66
N THR A 73 8.63 -13.07 28.27
CA THR A 73 8.24 -14.37 27.72
C THR A 73 6.80 -14.37 27.21
N GLY A 74 6.62 -14.68 25.93
CA GLY A 74 5.31 -14.76 25.27
C GLY A 74 4.71 -13.42 24.82
N SER A 75 5.28 -12.27 25.22
CA SER A 75 4.78 -10.94 24.86
C SER A 75 5.17 -10.54 23.43
N THR A 76 4.60 -11.25 22.45
CA THR A 76 4.86 -11.09 21.00
C THR A 76 4.48 -9.74 20.42
N ARG A 77 3.79 -8.87 21.18
CA ARG A 77 3.56 -7.46 20.79
C ARG A 77 4.86 -6.65 20.65
N LEU A 78 6.00 -7.18 21.11
CA LEU A 78 7.31 -6.52 21.12
C LEU A 78 8.05 -6.73 19.79
N LYS A 79 9.05 -7.63 19.73
CA LYS A 79 9.86 -7.83 18.53
C LYS A 79 9.03 -8.38 17.38
N ALA A 80 8.21 -9.40 17.64
CA ALA A 80 7.36 -10.01 16.61
C ALA A 80 6.35 -9.00 16.03
N GLY A 81 5.67 -8.22 16.88
CA GLY A 81 4.78 -7.14 16.44
C GLY A 81 5.50 -6.05 15.63
N THR A 82 6.72 -5.69 16.04
CA THR A 82 7.57 -4.74 15.29
C THR A 82 7.95 -5.30 13.92
N ALA A 83 8.36 -6.57 13.85
CA ALA A 83 8.69 -7.23 12.59
C ALA A 83 7.48 -7.27 11.64
N GLN A 84 6.30 -7.65 12.15
CA GLN A 84 5.06 -7.65 11.38
C GLN A 84 4.73 -6.27 10.82
N LYS A 85 4.85 -5.20 11.63
CA LYS A 85 4.68 -3.82 11.15
C LYS A 85 5.61 -3.49 10.00
N LEU A 86 6.90 -3.83 10.11
CA LEU A 86 7.87 -3.54 9.05
C LEU A 86 7.54 -4.28 7.76
N VAL A 87 7.18 -5.56 7.85
CA VAL A 87 6.76 -6.36 6.68
C VAL A 87 5.50 -5.78 6.03
N LEU A 88 4.48 -5.43 6.81
CA LEU A 88 3.24 -4.83 6.28
C LEU A 88 3.49 -3.47 5.62
N ASN A 89 4.38 -2.65 6.21
CA ASN A 89 4.82 -1.40 5.60
C ASN A 89 5.52 -1.63 4.26
N MET A 90 6.38 -2.65 4.16
CA MET A 90 7.04 -3.01 2.90
C MET A 90 6.03 -3.45 1.84
N ILE A 91 5.11 -4.36 2.19
CA ILE A 91 4.10 -4.89 1.25
C ILE A 91 3.24 -3.75 0.70
N SER A 92 2.67 -2.93 1.58
CA SER A 92 1.79 -1.82 1.17
C SER A 92 2.54 -0.77 0.35
N THR A 93 3.73 -0.36 0.80
CA THR A 93 4.53 0.68 0.10
C THR A 93 5.01 0.19 -1.27
N ALA A 94 5.53 -1.03 -1.36
CA ALA A 94 5.98 -1.61 -2.62
C ALA A 94 4.81 -1.80 -3.59
N SER A 95 3.65 -2.25 -3.10
CA SER A 95 2.44 -2.41 -3.91
C SER A 95 1.97 -1.07 -4.46
N MET A 96 1.89 -0.03 -3.63
CA MET A 96 1.47 1.32 -4.04
C MET A 96 2.43 1.97 -5.04
N ASN A 97 3.74 1.73 -4.89
CA ASN A 97 4.72 2.08 -5.91
C ASN A 97 4.45 1.35 -7.25
N GLY A 98 4.16 0.05 -7.17
CA GLY A 98 3.81 -0.81 -8.31
C GLY A 98 2.52 -0.46 -9.04
N VAL A 99 1.65 0.39 -8.46
CA VAL A 99 0.44 0.92 -9.11
C VAL A 99 0.48 2.44 -9.32
N GLY A 100 1.68 3.02 -9.37
CA GLY A 100 1.90 4.39 -9.81
C GLY A 100 1.50 5.47 -8.79
N LYS A 101 1.38 5.16 -7.50
CA LYS A 101 1.09 6.16 -6.44
C LYS A 101 2.31 7.01 -6.05
N VAL A 102 3.48 6.68 -6.60
CA VAL A 102 4.78 7.30 -6.29
C VAL A 102 5.43 7.81 -7.59
N TYR A 103 6.09 8.95 -7.52
CA TYR A 103 6.97 9.49 -8.57
C TYR A 103 8.32 9.83 -7.96
N LYS A 104 9.41 9.27 -8.49
CA LYS A 104 10.72 9.26 -7.82
C LYS A 104 10.56 8.63 -6.41
N ASN A 105 10.78 9.41 -5.35
CA ASN A 105 10.53 9.05 -3.96
C ASN A 105 9.36 9.86 -3.33
N LEU A 106 8.60 10.58 -4.15
CA LEU A 106 7.50 11.45 -3.74
C LEU A 106 6.17 10.72 -3.81
N MET A 107 5.38 10.83 -2.74
CA MET A 107 4.01 10.34 -2.71
C MET A 107 3.12 11.32 -3.47
N VAL A 108 2.84 11.06 -4.74
CA VAL A 108 2.13 12.01 -5.61
C VAL A 108 0.62 11.80 -5.65
N ASP A 109 0.09 10.81 -4.93
CA ASP A 109 -1.34 10.53 -4.79
C ASP A 109 -1.81 10.84 -3.36
N VAL A 110 -1.55 12.06 -2.91
CA VAL A 110 -1.88 12.55 -1.56
C VAL A 110 -3.28 13.13 -1.56
N GLN A 111 -4.09 12.72 -0.59
CA GLN A 111 -5.40 13.30 -0.33
C GLN A 111 -5.26 14.51 0.60
N SER A 112 -5.49 15.71 0.09
CA SER A 112 -5.31 16.98 0.81
C SER A 112 -6.49 17.30 1.75
N THR A 113 -6.70 16.50 2.79
CA THR A 113 -7.85 16.62 3.71
C THR A 113 -7.68 17.66 4.83
N ASN A 114 -6.50 18.28 4.94
CA ASN A 114 -6.19 19.30 5.94
C ASN A 114 -5.06 20.22 5.45
N GLU A 115 -4.90 21.36 6.11
CA GLU A 115 -3.90 22.39 5.81
C GLU A 115 -2.50 21.82 5.59
N LYS A 116 -2.05 20.92 6.49
CA LYS A 116 -0.73 20.29 6.41
C LYS A 116 -0.57 19.46 5.13
N LEU A 117 -1.60 18.74 4.71
CA LEU A 117 -1.56 17.93 3.49
C LEU A 117 -1.67 18.80 2.23
N ILE A 118 -2.43 19.90 2.27
CA ILE A 118 -2.44 20.91 1.18
C ILE A 118 -1.03 21.47 0.97
N GLU A 119 -0.37 21.91 2.05
CA GLU A 119 0.98 22.46 1.96
C GLU A 119 2.00 21.42 1.51
N ARG A 120 1.85 20.17 1.98
CA ARG A 120 2.68 19.06 1.51
C ARG A 120 2.50 18.82 0.01
N SER A 121 1.27 18.85 -0.50
CA SER A 121 0.97 18.65 -1.92
C SER A 121 1.65 19.70 -2.80
N LYS A 122 1.58 20.99 -2.44
CA LYS A 122 2.28 22.07 -3.17
C LYS A 122 3.80 21.87 -3.17
N ARG A 123 4.39 21.52 -2.01
CA ARG A 123 5.83 21.23 -1.91
C ARG A 123 6.26 20.03 -2.74
N ILE A 124 5.41 19.01 -2.85
CA ILE A 124 5.68 17.85 -3.71
C ILE A 124 5.74 18.27 -5.18
N ILE A 125 4.87 19.18 -5.63
CA ILE A 125 4.92 19.71 -6.99
C ILE A 125 6.23 20.46 -7.21
N VAL A 126 6.61 21.36 -6.29
CA VAL A 126 7.91 22.06 -6.33
C VAL A 126 9.08 21.09 -6.47
N GLU A 127 9.16 20.08 -5.59
CA GLU A 127 10.24 19.09 -5.60
C GLU A 127 10.24 18.21 -6.86
N ALA A 128 9.06 17.92 -7.40
CA ALA A 128 8.93 17.09 -8.60
C ALA A 128 9.35 17.81 -9.88
N THR A 129 9.08 19.12 -9.97
CA THR A 129 9.18 19.89 -11.23
C THR A 129 10.25 20.98 -11.23
N GLY A 130 10.71 21.42 -10.05
CA GLY A 130 11.72 22.48 -9.90
C GLY A 130 11.19 23.91 -10.07
N VAL A 131 9.87 24.11 -10.19
CA VAL A 131 9.26 25.45 -10.30
C VAL A 131 9.15 26.15 -8.94
N SER A 132 8.85 27.45 -8.93
CA SER A 132 8.63 28.19 -7.69
C SER A 132 7.36 27.71 -6.97
N TYR A 133 7.29 28.00 -5.66
CA TYR A 133 6.12 27.65 -4.85
C TYR A 133 4.83 28.29 -5.37
N GLU A 134 4.90 29.52 -5.87
CA GLU A 134 3.76 30.27 -6.41
C GLU A 134 3.21 29.56 -7.66
N VAL A 135 4.09 29.16 -8.58
CA VAL A 135 3.71 28.40 -9.79
C VAL A 135 3.13 27.05 -9.41
N ALA A 136 3.71 26.36 -8.43
CA ALA A 136 3.22 25.08 -7.94
C ALA A 136 1.84 25.21 -7.28
N ALA A 137 1.61 26.27 -6.49
CA ALA A 137 0.33 26.55 -5.85
C ALA A 137 -0.76 26.88 -6.89
N GLU A 138 -0.42 27.65 -7.91
CA GLU A 138 -1.33 27.94 -9.03
C GLU A 138 -1.72 26.66 -9.77
N HIS A 139 -0.74 25.83 -10.16
CA HIS A 139 -1.00 24.58 -10.87
C HIS A 139 -1.72 23.54 -10.00
N TYR A 140 -1.49 23.57 -8.69
CA TYR A 140 -2.25 22.74 -7.76
C TYR A 140 -3.74 23.05 -7.79
N GLU A 141 -4.14 24.32 -7.80
CA GLU A 141 -5.56 24.70 -7.92
C GLU A 141 -6.10 24.47 -9.33
N LYS A 142 -5.33 24.78 -10.40
CA LYS A 142 -5.73 24.49 -11.79
C LYS A 142 -5.93 23.00 -12.07
N ALA A 143 -5.20 22.15 -11.36
CA ALA A 143 -5.33 20.69 -11.45
C ALA A 143 -6.45 20.12 -10.58
N GLU A 144 -7.36 20.95 -10.06
CA GLU A 144 -8.41 20.56 -9.12
C GLU A 144 -7.84 19.80 -7.90
N ARG A 145 -6.68 20.25 -7.40
CA ARG A 145 -5.95 19.67 -6.27
C ARG A 145 -5.41 18.26 -6.52
N ASN A 146 -5.36 17.83 -7.78
CA ASN A 146 -4.71 16.59 -8.18
C ASN A 146 -3.21 16.80 -8.40
N VAL A 147 -2.39 16.32 -7.47
CA VAL A 147 -0.93 16.49 -7.49
C VAL A 147 -0.29 15.85 -8.73
N LYS A 148 -0.76 14.67 -9.18
CA LYS A 148 -0.20 14.03 -10.38
C LYS A 148 -0.44 14.87 -11.62
N ALA A 149 -1.68 15.36 -11.78
CA ALA A 149 -2.04 16.19 -12.91
C ALA A 149 -1.27 17.50 -12.89
N ALA A 150 -1.15 18.16 -11.73
CA ALA A 150 -0.33 19.37 -11.59
C ALA A 150 1.13 19.15 -12.02
N ILE A 151 1.75 18.04 -11.63
CA ILE A 151 3.12 17.69 -12.05
C ILE A 151 3.21 17.53 -13.58
N VAL A 152 2.25 16.84 -14.20
CA VAL A 152 2.23 16.61 -15.66
C VAL A 152 1.98 17.92 -16.41
N MET A 153 1.02 18.74 -15.94
CA MET A 153 0.73 20.07 -16.52
C MET A 153 1.97 20.94 -16.53
N VAL A 154 2.70 21.02 -15.41
CA VAL A 154 3.92 21.83 -15.30
C VAL A 154 5.03 21.32 -16.23
N LEU A 155 5.27 20.00 -16.25
CA LEU A 155 6.40 19.44 -16.99
C LEU A 155 6.17 19.36 -18.51
N LEU A 156 4.93 19.23 -18.95
CA LEU A 156 4.57 19.15 -20.37
C LEU A 156 3.97 20.45 -20.91
N GLN A 157 3.77 21.46 -20.06
CA GLN A 157 3.12 22.73 -20.41
C GLN A 157 1.76 22.52 -21.08
N CYS A 158 0.95 21.62 -20.50
CA CYS A 158 -0.36 21.24 -21.02
C CYS A 158 -1.50 21.62 -20.06
N GLU A 159 -2.71 21.67 -20.60
CA GLU A 159 -3.92 21.94 -19.83
C GLU A 159 -4.35 20.70 -19.02
N TYR A 160 -5.17 20.93 -18.00
CA TYR A 160 -5.61 19.88 -17.06
C TYR A 160 -6.24 18.66 -17.76
N GLY A 161 -7.08 18.89 -18.77
CA GLY A 161 -7.73 17.81 -19.52
C GLY A 161 -6.72 16.89 -20.21
N GLU A 162 -5.73 17.47 -20.89
CA GLU A 162 -4.67 16.71 -21.56
C GLU A 162 -3.81 15.94 -20.53
N ALA A 163 -3.49 16.56 -19.39
CA ALA A 163 -2.74 15.90 -18.33
C ALA A 163 -3.49 14.66 -17.78
N LEU A 164 -4.81 14.73 -17.64
CA LEU A 164 -5.63 13.58 -17.22
C LEU A 164 -5.64 12.47 -18.26
N GLU A 165 -5.75 12.81 -19.55
CA GLU A 165 -5.70 11.82 -20.63
C GLU A 165 -4.36 11.08 -20.66
N LYS A 166 -3.24 11.81 -20.59
CA LYS A 166 -1.90 11.20 -20.52
C LYS A 166 -1.75 10.32 -19.28
N LEU A 167 -2.23 10.76 -18.11
CA LEU A 167 -2.20 9.95 -16.89
C LEU A 167 -3.06 8.69 -17.03
N LYS A 168 -4.21 8.76 -17.69
CA LYS A 168 -5.08 7.61 -17.95
C LYS A 168 -4.40 6.59 -18.86
N GLU A 169 -3.80 7.03 -19.96
CA GLU A 169 -3.02 6.18 -20.88
C GLU A 169 -1.81 5.54 -20.17
N ALA A 170 -1.15 6.31 -19.31
CA ALA A 170 -0.04 5.86 -18.48
C ALA A 170 -0.46 4.99 -17.28
N LYS A 171 -1.75 4.65 -17.11
CA LYS A 171 -2.30 3.92 -15.96
C LYS A 171 -1.93 4.54 -14.60
N GLY A 172 -1.91 5.86 -14.54
CA GLY A 172 -1.65 6.66 -13.34
C GLY A 172 -0.18 6.85 -12.98
N PHE A 173 0.77 6.38 -13.80
CA PHE A 173 2.20 6.57 -13.58
C PHE A 173 2.69 7.89 -14.18
N VAL A 174 3.04 8.86 -13.32
CA VAL A 174 3.57 10.17 -13.75
C VAL A 174 4.75 10.01 -14.71
N LYS A 175 5.76 9.18 -14.38
CA LYS A 175 6.94 8.96 -15.24
C LYS A 175 6.62 8.46 -16.65
N LYS A 176 5.51 7.74 -16.83
CA LYS A 176 5.09 7.21 -18.14
C LYS A 176 4.19 8.19 -18.91
N ALA A 177 3.61 9.16 -18.21
CA ALA A 177 2.77 10.20 -18.79
C ALA A 177 3.58 11.38 -19.33
N LEU A 178 4.80 11.56 -18.80
CA LEU A 178 5.83 12.49 -19.31
C LEU A 178 6.49 11.91 -20.57
#